data_AF-A0A3G6RSF6-F1
#
_entry.id   AF-A0A3G6RSF6-F1
#
_cell.length_a   1.000
_cell.length_b   1.000
_cell.length_c   1.000
_cell.angle_alpha   90.00
_cell.angle_beta   90.00
_cell.angle_gamma   90.00
#
_symmetry.space_group_name_H-M   'P 1'
#
loop_
_entity.id
_entity.type
_entity.pdbx_description
1 polymer ?
#
loop_
_entity_poly.entity_id
_entity_poly.type
_entity_poly.pdbx_seq_one_letter_code
_entity_poly.pdbx_strand_id
1 'polypeptide(L)' 'MKITDLHGCEIEVTDLREAIKTAKRNTGYSHVDKSFSEFDKRQKAYWTDIHEKLTAIKKRIANN' A
#
# COMPACT_ATOMS: atom_id res chain seq x y z
N MET A 1 15.04 -0.06 -1.45
CA MET A 1 14.52 0.21 -2.82
C MET A 1 13.45 1.30 -2.76
N LYS A 2 12.98 1.87 -3.88
CA LYS A 2 11.99 2.96 -3.85
C LYS A 2 10.72 2.64 -4.65
N ILE A 3 9.58 3.19 -4.20
CA ILE A 3 8.34 3.29 -4.96
C ILE A 3 7.83 4.73 -4.93
N THR A 4 7.07 5.12 -5.94
CA THR A 4 6.31 6.39 -5.92
C THR A 4 4.87 6.08 -5.54
N ASP A 5 4.35 6.77 -4.53
CA ASP A 5 2.96 6.60 -4.09
C ASP A 5 1.95 7.27 -5.04
N LEU A 6 0.67 7.23 -4.68
CA LEU A 6 -0.42 7.82 -5.47
C LEU A 6 -0.34 9.35 -5.53
N HIS A 7 0.41 10.00 -4.65
CA HIS A 7 0.56 11.45 -4.56
C HIS A 7 1.87 11.95 -5.18
N GLY A 8 2.67 11.07 -5.79
CA GLY A 8 3.95 11.42 -6.40
C GLY A 8 5.12 11.47 -5.41
N CYS A 9 4.92 11.05 -4.17
CA CYS A 9 5.98 11.01 -3.16
C CYS A 9 6.80 9.72 -3.28
N GLU A 10 8.12 9.83 -3.22
CA GLU A 10 9.00 8.67 -3.13
C GLU A 10 8.99 8.09 -1.71
N ILE A 11 8.80 6.78 -1.61
CA ILE A 11 8.86 6.02 -0.37
C ILE A 11 10.03 5.04 -0.45
N GLU A 12 10.93 5.15 0.52
CA GLU A 12 11.98 4.15 0.72
C GLU A 12 11.42 2.88 1.37
N VAL A 13 11.65 1.75 0.73
CA VAL A 13 11.30 0.41 1.19
C VAL A 13 12.58 -0.28 1.65
N THR A 14 12.70 -0.44 2.97
CA THR A 14 13.84 -1.08 3.66
C THR A 14 13.63 -2.59 3.84
N ASP A 15 12.39 -3.01 4.13
CA ASP A 15 11.97 -4.42 4.15
C ASP A 15 10.73 -4.63 3.27
N LEU A 16 10.92 -5.31 2.14
CA LEU A 16 9.85 -5.57 1.18
C LEU A 16 8.76 -6.51 1.73
N ARG A 17 9.10 -7.50 2.56
CA ARG A 17 8.11 -8.47 3.06
C ARG A 17 7.20 -7.80 4.09
N GLU A 18 7.79 -7.04 5.01
CA GLU A 18 7.03 -6.32 6.03
C GLU A 18 6.22 -5.16 5.44
N ALA A 19 6.75 -4.48 4.42
CA ALA A 19 5.99 -3.46 3.68
C ALA A 19 4.73 -4.06 3.02
N ILE A 20 4.84 -5.22 2.35
CA ILE A 20 3.68 -5.90 1.73
C ILE A 20 2.65 -6.28 2.79
N LYS A 21 3.06 -6.87 3.91
CA LYS A 21 2.15 -7.25 5.00
C LYS A 21 1.40 -6.03 5.55
N THR A 22 2.13 -4.94 5.79
CA THR A 22 1.57 -3.70 6.33
C THR A 22 0.56 -3.08 5.36
N ALA A 23 0.92 -2.96 4.09
CA ALA A 23 0.02 -2.40 3.08
C ALA A 23 -1.25 -3.25 2.92
N LYS A 24 -1.11 -4.58 2.85
CA LYS A 24 -2.25 -5.51 2.77
C LYS A 24 -3.22 -5.31 3.94
N ARG A 25 -2.70 -5.29 5.16
CA ARG A 25 -3.51 -5.11 6.39
C ARG A 25 -4.30 -3.81 6.35
N ASN A 26 -3.66 -2.72 5.90
CA ASN A 26 -4.28 -1.41 5.88
C ASN A 26 -5.36 -1.23 4.80
N THR A 27 -5.43 -2.10 3.78
CA THR A 27 -6.55 -2.10 2.82
C THR A 27 -7.90 -2.49 3.45
N GLY A 28 -7.86 -3.16 4.61
CA GLY A 28 -9.05 -3.63 5.33
C GLY A 28 -9.50 -2.73 6.48
N TYR A 29 -8.73 -1.70 6.85
CA TYR A 29 -9.12 -0.80 7.94
C TYR A 29 -10.12 0.24 7.46
N SER A 30 -11.12 0.47 8.29
CA SER A 30 -12.14 1.51 8.12
C SER A 30 -12.66 1.91 9.49
N HIS A 31 -13.24 3.10 9.59
CA HIS A 31 -13.86 3.57 10.80
C HIS A 31 -15.27 2.98 10.95
N VAL A 32 -15.66 2.73 12.20
CA VAL A 32 -17.05 2.34 12.51
C VAL A 32 -17.98 3.53 12.23
N ASP A 33 -17.55 4.74 12.59
CA ASP A 33 -18.25 5.98 12.28
C ASP A 33 -18.24 6.25 10.77
N LYS A 34 -19.45 6.30 10.17
CA LYS A 34 -19.65 6.50 8.74
C LYS A 34 -19.39 7.93 8.26
N SER A 35 -19.26 8.89 9.18
CA SER A 35 -18.82 10.24 8.85
C SER A 35 -17.43 10.25 8.17
N PHE A 36 -16.61 9.22 8.40
CA PHE A 36 -15.29 9.04 7.78
C PHE A 36 -15.31 8.26 6.47
N SER A 37 -16.47 7.90 5.91
CA SER A 37 -16.55 7.01 4.75
C SER A 37 -15.73 7.48 3.52
N GLU A 38 -15.71 8.78 3.23
CA GLU A 38 -14.88 9.34 2.15
C GLU A 38 -13.38 9.32 2.46
N PHE A 39 -13.01 9.44 3.73
CA PHE A 39 -11.62 9.23 4.15
C PHE A 39 -11.22 7.76 4.00
N ASP A 40 -12.06 6.83 4.47
CA ASP A 40 -11.80 5.38 4.38
C ASP A 40 -11.66 4.91 2.93
N LYS A 41 -12.48 5.44 2.01
CA LYS A 41 -12.35 5.18 0.56
C LYS A 41 -10.98 5.61 0.04
N ARG A 42 -10.51 6.80 0.40
CA ARG A 42 -9.19 7.32 0.00
C ARG A 42 -8.05 6.49 0.60
N GLN A 43 -8.14 6.15 1.88
CA GLN A 43 -7.14 5.30 2.54
C GLN A 43 -7.09 3.91 1.89
N LYS A 44 -8.24 3.30 1.60
CA LYS A 44 -8.29 2.00 0.93
C LYS A 44 -7.65 2.05 -0.46
N ALA A 45 -7.95 3.09 -1.25
CA ALA A 45 -7.34 3.27 -2.57
C ALA A 45 -5.82 3.42 -2.46
N TYR A 46 -5.35 4.28 -1.55
CA TYR A 46 -3.93 4.50 -1.29
C TYR A 46 -3.20 3.21 -0.90
N TRP A 47 -3.71 2.48 0.10
CA TRP A 47 -3.06 1.23 0.55
C TRP A 47 -3.11 0.10 -0.48
N THR A 48 -4.14 0.07 -1.31
CA THR A 48 -4.25 -0.90 -2.42
C THR A 48 -3.16 -0.65 -3.45
N ASP A 49 -2.98 0.61 -3.87
CA ASP A 49 -1.92 1.02 -4.80
C ASP A 49 -0.51 0.65 -4.28
N ILE A 50 -0.23 0.96 -3.01
CA ILE A 50 1.05 0.58 -2.38
C ILE A 50 1.24 -0.94 -2.37
N HIS A 51 0.22 -1.70 -1.97
CA HIS A 51 0.29 -3.17 -1.91
C HIS A 51 0.54 -3.80 -3.29
N GLU A 52 -0.12 -3.29 -4.33
CA GLU A 52 0.05 -3.76 -5.71
C GLU A 52 1.46 -3.49 -6.22
N LYS A 53 1.98 -2.27 -6.04
CA LYS A 53 3.35 -1.89 -6.43
C LYS A 53 4.39 -2.78 -5.75
N LEU A 54 4.30 -2.96 -4.44
CA LEU A 54 5.21 -3.82 -3.68
C LEU A 54 5.11 -5.29 -4.11
N THR A 55 3.91 -5.79 -4.40
CA THR A 55 3.71 -7.17 -4.88
C THR A 55 4.30 -7.37 -6.27
N ALA A 56 4.15 -6.39 -7.17
CA ALA A 56 4.74 -6.44 -8.51
C ALA A 56 6.27 -6.50 -8.45
N ILE A 57 6.87 -5.73 -7.56
CA ILE A 57 8.31 -5.79 -7.26
C ILE A 57 8.71 -7.19 -6.79
N LYS A 58 8.00 -7.76 -5.80
CA LYS A 58 8.32 -9.09 -5.26
C LYS A 58 8.28 -10.16 -6.37
N LYS A 59 7.30 -10.09 -7.28
CA LYS A 59 7.21 -10.98 -8.44
C LYS A 59 8.39 -10.82 -9.39
N ARG A 60 8.81 -9.59 -9.68
CA ARG A 60 9.99 -9.32 -10.52
C ARG A 60 11.26 -9.90 -9.92
N ILE A 61 11.45 -9.77 -8.60
CA ILE A 61 12.61 -10.34 -7.90
C ILE A 61 12.59 -11.87 -7.93
N ALA A 62 11.41 -12.50 -7.79
CA ALA A 62 11.30 -13.96 -7.79
C ALA A 62 11.49 -14.60 -9.18
N ASN A 63 11.29 -13.82 -10.25
CA ASN A 63 11.42 -14.27 -11.63
C ASN A 63 12.78 -13.92 -12.26
N ASN A 64 13.67 -13.26 -11.50
CA ASN A 64 15.04 -12.92 -11.89
C ASN A 64 16.03 -13.81 -11.13
#